data_AF-A0A174T2V4-F1
#
_entry.id   AF-A0A174T2V4-F1
#
_cell.length_a   1.000
_cell.length_b   1.000
_cell.length_c   1.000
_cell.angle_alpha   90.00
_cell.angle_beta   90.00
_cell.angle_gamma   90.00
#
_symmetry.space_group_name_H-M   'P 1'
#
loop_
_entity.id
_entity.type
_entity.pdbx_description
1 polymer ?
#
loop_
_entity_poly.entity_id
_entity_poly.type
_entity_poly.pdbx_seq_one_letter_code
_entity_poly.pdbx_strand_id
1 'polypeptide(L)'
;MKRLIYILFLLIGFEQALFAQKIDTLRTERLELRLEPDLVGFIPCGKEWFQVQKDAWKLEIDKDVRNEKAWENYYLACKGIWDEDTLLWKKEQPRLLKKMKKYIPDTRVYYKVLDDEVMISDKDKREAIKEKIVYLRRDCERDYRDDMWYYQRHGQIDKVREIAREWFDSGLYSRSILTYYYNEFVGLKRNAILAGTGPEWAYCVLLQYGAGLFKDVEVVDLSELMNPEEESDFWKTKGIDVNTFPDRGKVKCPGAWYFAEKEQRPVYISQYSASRQDVVEMKDFLYSEGLVFRYSLKPYDNMAILRRNYEQVYLLDYLQSPIITDISRGEDSYVLSFLPLLQFYHTSGDKNQYLRLKKLLLDIVDRMDDGCFVNKSWVDAKTAEHLKLFNRIFDHVRDMEKKGPTSVIVRSFKEEHRKEYQQLIEMVEP
;
A
#
# COMPACT_ATOMS: atom_id res chain seq x y z
N MET A 1 -49.95 15.56 24.56
CA MET A 1 -48.66 16.20 24.19
C MET A 1 -47.59 16.17 25.29
N LYS A 2 -47.87 16.52 26.56
CA LYS A 2 -46.81 16.48 27.60
C LYS A 2 -46.30 15.08 27.98
N ARG A 3 -47.09 13.99 27.85
CA ARG A 3 -46.62 12.61 28.09
C ARG A 3 -45.69 12.02 27.01
N LEU A 4 -45.71 12.55 25.78
CA LEU A 4 -44.84 12.09 24.69
C LEU A 4 -43.43 12.68 24.77
N ILE A 5 -43.30 13.88 25.34
CA ILE A 5 -42.01 14.57 25.53
C ILE A 5 -41.18 13.89 26.63
N TYR A 6 -41.81 13.39 27.70
CA TYR A 6 -41.10 12.63 28.73
C TYR A 6 -40.63 11.25 28.27
N ILE A 7 -41.34 10.61 27.34
CA ILE A 7 -40.91 9.33 26.73
C ILE A 7 -39.73 9.54 25.78
N LEU A 8 -39.71 10.65 25.03
CA LEU A 8 -38.55 11.04 24.20
C LEU A 8 -37.31 11.36 25.05
N PHE A 9 -37.45 12.05 26.19
CA PHE A 9 -36.32 12.28 27.11
C PHE A 9 -35.85 11.01 27.83
N LEU A 10 -36.75 10.07 28.14
CA LEU A 10 -36.40 8.75 28.69
C LEU A 10 -35.70 7.86 27.65
N LEU A 11 -36.08 7.92 26.37
CA LEU A 11 -35.43 7.18 25.27
C LEU A 11 -34.06 7.76 24.92
N ILE A 12 -33.91 9.09 24.92
CA ILE A 12 -32.61 9.75 24.72
C ILE A 12 -31.67 9.47 25.92
N GLY A 13 -32.20 9.41 27.15
CA GLY A 13 -31.43 9.02 28.34
C GLY A 13 -31.02 7.54 28.33
N PHE A 14 -31.86 6.64 27.81
CA PHE A 14 -31.54 5.22 27.66
C PHE A 14 -30.56 4.95 26.50
N GLU A 15 -30.66 5.68 25.39
CA GLU A 15 -29.67 5.63 24.31
C GLU A 15 -28.31 6.18 24.75
N GLN A 16 -28.27 7.27 25.54
CA GLN A 16 -27.00 7.78 26.09
C GLN A 16 -26.42 6.85 27.16
N ALA A 17 -27.24 6.17 27.96
CA ALA A 17 -26.78 5.17 28.92
C ALA A 17 -26.29 3.88 28.25
N LEU A 18 -26.96 3.41 27.18
CA LEU A 18 -26.52 2.29 26.35
C LEU A 18 -25.28 2.65 25.54
N PHE A 19 -25.17 3.87 25.02
CA PHE A 19 -23.98 4.38 24.34
C PHE A 19 -22.81 4.54 25.34
N ALA A 20 -23.06 4.95 26.59
CA ALA A 20 -22.06 5.02 27.66
C ALA A 20 -21.60 3.62 28.13
N GLN A 21 -22.51 2.66 28.30
CA GLN A 21 -22.16 1.27 28.63
C GLN A 21 -21.41 0.57 27.50
N LYS A 22 -21.78 0.87 26.25
CA LYS A 22 -21.09 0.42 25.03
C LYS A 22 -19.73 1.11 24.87
N ILE A 23 -19.58 2.37 25.30
CA ILE A 23 -18.32 3.10 25.41
C ILE A 23 -17.40 2.51 26.49
N ASP A 24 -17.93 2.09 27.63
CA ASP A 24 -17.14 1.46 28.69
C ASP A 24 -16.64 0.06 28.30
N THR A 25 -17.39 -0.67 27.46
CA THR A 25 -16.89 -1.91 26.81
C THR A 25 -15.90 -1.61 25.68
N LEU A 26 -16.12 -0.56 24.88
CA LEU A 26 -15.19 -0.04 23.86
C LEU A 26 -13.87 0.51 24.44
N ARG A 27 -13.83 0.91 25.72
CA ARG A 27 -12.64 1.44 26.41
C ARG A 27 -11.57 0.38 26.67
N THR A 28 -11.97 -0.87 26.84
CA THR A 28 -11.05 -1.99 27.12
C THR A 28 -10.49 -2.62 25.85
N GLU A 29 -11.13 -2.43 24.70
CA GLU A 29 -10.85 -3.24 23.52
C GLU A 29 -10.27 -2.50 22.29
N ARG A 30 -10.36 -1.17 22.21
CA ARG A 30 -9.92 -0.33 21.07
C ARG A 30 -8.41 -0.21 20.77
N LEU A 31 -7.58 -1.01 21.42
CA LEU A 31 -6.15 -0.73 21.62
C LEU A 31 -5.20 -1.10 20.46
N GLU A 32 -5.71 -1.60 19.33
CA GLU A 32 -4.85 -2.20 18.29
C GLU A 32 -4.97 -1.64 16.87
N LEU A 33 -5.80 -0.62 16.64
CA LEU A 33 -5.76 0.07 15.34
C LEU A 33 -4.60 1.08 15.29
N ARG A 34 -3.59 0.80 14.48
CA ARG A 34 -2.65 1.83 14.04
C ARG A 34 -3.38 2.70 13.02
N LEU A 35 -3.61 3.98 13.35
CA LEU A 35 -3.89 4.99 12.34
C LEU A 35 -2.65 5.06 11.46
N GLU A 36 -2.71 4.57 10.22
CA GLU A 36 -1.61 4.84 9.31
C GLU A 36 -1.71 6.32 8.87
N PRO A 37 -0.63 7.11 8.90
CA PRO A 37 -0.63 8.51 8.44
C PRO A 37 -1.23 8.68 7.05
N ASP A 38 -1.02 7.71 6.16
CA ASP A 38 -1.53 7.69 4.79
C ASP A 38 -3.05 7.42 4.72
N LEU A 39 -3.63 6.83 5.77
CA LEU A 39 -5.07 6.57 5.88
C LEU A 39 -5.84 7.74 6.50
N VAL A 40 -5.18 8.63 7.26
CA VAL A 40 -5.83 9.77 7.92
C VAL A 40 -6.42 10.76 6.91
N GLY A 41 -5.81 10.90 5.72
CA GLY A 41 -6.34 11.74 4.64
C GLY A 41 -7.26 11.00 3.64
N PHE A 42 -7.23 9.66 3.63
CA PHE A 42 -7.99 8.83 2.67
C PHE A 42 -9.33 8.33 3.21
N ILE A 43 -9.48 8.24 4.53
CA ILE A 43 -10.72 7.77 5.14
C ILE A 43 -11.64 8.99 5.34
N PRO A 44 -12.86 9.01 4.75
CA PRO A 44 -13.87 10.06 5.00
C PRO A 44 -14.54 9.85 6.37
N CYS A 45 -13.72 9.61 7.39
CA CYS A 45 -14.13 9.57 8.77
C CYS A 45 -14.27 11.03 9.22
N GLY A 46 -15.51 11.52 9.32
CA GLY A 46 -15.78 12.87 9.81
C GLY A 46 -15.07 13.18 11.14
N LYS A 47 -14.95 14.46 11.49
CA LYS A 47 -14.21 14.94 12.68
C LYS A 47 -14.59 14.20 13.97
N GLU A 48 -15.84 13.73 14.06
CA GLU A 48 -16.37 12.95 15.17
C GLU A 48 -15.62 11.63 15.38
N TRP A 49 -15.25 10.93 14.31
CA TRP A 49 -14.51 9.67 14.43
C TRP A 49 -13.10 9.89 14.98
N PHE A 50 -12.39 10.91 14.46
CA PHE A 50 -11.07 11.27 14.97
C PHE A 50 -11.13 11.79 16.41
N GLN A 51 -12.21 12.48 16.79
CA GLN A 51 -12.45 12.89 18.17
C GLN A 51 -12.57 11.67 19.10
N VAL A 52 -13.32 10.64 18.69
CA VAL A 52 -13.44 9.38 19.42
C VAL A 52 -12.09 8.65 19.55
N GLN A 53 -11.28 8.64 18.49
CA GLN A 53 -9.92 8.07 18.53
C GLN A 53 -9.01 8.85 19.48
N LYS A 54 -9.02 10.18 19.40
CA LYS A 54 -8.23 11.05 20.28
C LYS A 54 -8.55 10.77 21.75
N ASP A 55 -9.83 10.67 22.11
CA ASP A 55 -10.25 10.41 23.49
C ASP A 55 -9.85 9.00 23.96
N ALA A 56 -9.93 7.99 23.07
CA ALA A 56 -9.48 6.64 23.38
C ALA A 56 -7.96 6.57 23.61
N TRP A 57 -7.15 7.11 22.70
CA TRP A 57 -5.69 7.10 22.84
C TRP A 57 -5.20 7.96 24.01
N LYS A 58 -5.96 8.98 24.40
CA LYS A 58 -5.66 9.76 25.60
C LYS A 58 -5.68 8.91 26.86
N LEU A 59 -6.65 7.99 26.98
CA LEU A 59 -6.77 7.08 28.12
C LEU A 59 -5.58 6.11 28.18
N GLU A 60 -5.08 5.66 27.04
CA GLU A 60 -3.90 4.79 26.97
C GLU A 60 -2.62 5.52 27.37
N ILE A 61 -2.48 6.79 26.99
CA ILE A 61 -1.41 7.66 27.47
C ILE A 61 -1.52 7.90 28.99
N ASP A 62 -2.74 7.97 29.54
CA ASP A 62 -2.92 8.13 31.00
C ASP A 62 -2.55 6.86 31.78
N LYS A 63 -2.70 5.68 31.17
CA LYS A 63 -2.24 4.40 31.75
C LYS A 63 -0.72 4.28 31.72
N ASP A 64 -0.11 4.62 30.59
CA ASP A 64 1.35 4.69 30.43
C ASP A 64 1.75 5.90 29.59
N VAL A 65 2.26 6.92 30.29
CA VAL A 65 2.65 8.19 29.66
C VAL A 65 3.86 8.05 28.74
N ARG A 66 4.60 6.94 28.80
CA ARG A 66 5.73 6.65 27.92
C ARG A 66 5.36 5.77 26.73
N ASN A 67 4.10 5.39 26.58
CA ASN A 67 3.64 4.55 25.48
C ASN A 67 3.72 5.30 24.13
N GLU A 68 4.79 5.05 23.38
CA GLU A 68 5.07 5.68 22.09
C GLU A 68 3.95 5.45 21.07
N LYS A 69 3.42 4.22 21.00
CA LYS A 69 2.32 3.85 20.09
C LYS A 69 1.05 4.65 20.40
N ALA A 70 0.74 4.85 21.68
CA ALA A 70 -0.41 5.64 22.08
C ALA A 70 -0.23 7.12 21.72
N TRP A 71 0.99 7.66 21.85
CA TRP A 71 1.31 9.02 21.41
C TRP A 71 1.23 9.20 19.88
N GLU A 72 1.75 8.24 19.09
CA GLU A 72 1.66 8.27 17.61
C GLU A 72 0.19 8.33 17.17
N ASN A 73 -0.65 7.43 17.67
CA ASN A 73 -2.06 7.39 17.32
C ASN A 73 -2.85 8.59 17.85
N TYR A 74 -2.53 9.07 19.05
CA TYR A 74 -3.13 10.30 19.57
C TYR A 74 -2.81 11.51 18.68
N TYR A 75 -1.57 11.62 18.21
CA TYR A 75 -1.14 12.67 17.28
C TYR A 75 -1.89 12.59 15.95
N LEU A 76 -2.00 11.39 15.36
CA LEU A 76 -2.70 11.18 14.09
C LEU A 76 -4.19 11.46 14.21
N ALA A 77 -4.83 11.09 15.33
CA ALA A 77 -6.21 11.44 15.62
C ALA A 77 -6.38 12.95 15.74
N CYS A 78 -5.47 13.64 16.42
CA CYS A 78 -5.46 15.10 16.49
C CYS A 78 -5.34 15.72 15.10
N LYS A 79 -4.38 15.28 14.28
CA LYS A 79 -4.19 15.77 12.91
C LYS A 79 -5.47 15.59 12.07
N GLY A 80 -6.10 14.41 12.11
CA GLY A 80 -7.33 14.15 11.37
C GLY A 80 -8.54 15.02 11.76
N ILE A 81 -8.66 15.47 13.01
CA ILE A 81 -9.72 16.43 13.42
C ILE A 81 -9.53 17.78 12.72
N TRP A 82 -8.29 18.20 12.54
CA TRP A 82 -7.92 19.57 12.16
C TRP A 82 -7.32 19.68 10.76
N ASP A 83 -7.36 18.62 9.95
CA ASP A 83 -6.79 18.61 8.60
C ASP A 83 -7.41 19.70 7.69
N GLU A 84 -8.70 20.01 7.91
CA GLU A 84 -9.44 21.08 7.23
C GLU A 84 -9.31 22.47 7.89
N ASP A 85 -8.79 22.57 9.12
CA ASP A 85 -8.59 23.83 9.86
C ASP A 85 -7.12 24.02 10.23
N THR A 86 -6.36 24.41 9.21
CA THR A 86 -4.91 24.61 9.30
C THR A 86 -4.49 25.63 10.36
N LEU A 87 -5.36 26.57 10.75
CA LEU A 87 -5.07 27.59 11.76
C LEU A 87 -5.12 27.00 13.18
N LEU A 88 -6.15 26.20 13.48
CA LEU A 88 -6.22 25.48 14.75
C LEU A 88 -5.09 24.46 14.88
N TRP A 89 -4.77 23.74 13.80
CA TRP A 89 -3.69 22.76 13.82
C TRP A 89 -2.34 23.39 14.14
N LYS A 90 -1.99 24.50 13.50
CA LYS A 90 -0.76 25.28 13.78
C LYS A 90 -0.63 25.73 15.23
N LYS A 91 -1.74 25.85 15.97
CA LYS A 91 -1.74 26.21 17.39
C LYS A 91 -1.64 25.00 18.32
N GLU A 92 -2.34 23.91 18.02
CA GLU A 92 -2.40 22.72 18.87
C GLU A 92 -1.18 21.81 18.70
N GLN A 93 -0.63 21.70 17.50
CA GLN A 93 0.53 20.87 17.21
C GLN A 93 1.78 21.21 18.07
N PRO A 94 2.23 22.47 18.24
CA PRO A 94 3.36 22.78 19.13
C PRO A 94 3.10 22.41 20.59
N ARG A 95 1.86 22.49 21.08
CA ARG A 95 1.50 22.10 22.45
C ARG A 95 1.62 20.59 22.62
N LEU A 96 1.19 19.83 21.62
CA LEU A 96 1.32 18.39 21.60
C LEU A 96 2.78 17.95 21.53
N LEU A 97 3.58 18.55 20.63
CA LEU A 97 5.02 18.32 20.53
C LEU A 97 5.76 18.61 21.85
N LYS A 98 5.38 19.66 22.58
CA LYS A 98 5.95 19.95 23.91
C LYS A 98 5.66 18.83 24.92
N LYS A 99 4.48 18.22 24.87
CA LYS A 99 4.13 17.07 25.73
C LYS A 99 4.89 15.82 25.30
N MET A 100 4.92 15.51 24.01
CA MET A 100 5.68 14.37 23.50
C MET A 100 7.17 14.49 23.84
N LYS A 101 7.78 15.67 23.64
CA LYS A 101 9.16 15.95 24.07
C LYS A 101 9.40 15.71 25.57
N LYS A 102 8.40 15.97 26.42
CA LYS A 102 8.50 15.76 27.86
C LYS A 102 8.44 14.27 28.23
N TYR A 103 7.55 13.51 27.58
CA TYR A 103 7.19 12.16 28.04
C TYR A 103 7.82 11.03 27.24
N ILE A 104 8.05 11.24 25.95
CA ILE A 104 8.76 10.35 25.04
C ILE A 104 9.90 11.11 24.33
N PRO A 105 10.81 11.79 25.06
CA PRO A 105 11.98 12.38 24.45
C PRO A 105 12.83 11.29 23.79
N ASP A 106 13.53 11.68 22.73
CA ASP A 106 14.52 10.84 22.06
C ASP A 106 13.98 9.53 21.45
N THR A 107 12.67 9.45 21.23
CA THR A 107 12.05 8.32 20.55
C THR A 107 11.86 8.59 19.06
N ARG A 108 11.80 7.51 18.27
CA ARG A 108 11.59 7.60 16.83
C ARG A 108 10.23 8.21 16.51
N VAL A 109 9.19 7.86 17.28
CA VAL A 109 7.86 8.46 17.17
C VAL A 109 7.89 9.97 17.38
N TYR A 110 8.60 10.45 18.40
CA TYR A 110 8.71 11.89 18.65
C TYR A 110 9.37 12.62 17.48
N TYR A 111 10.51 12.12 16.99
CA TYR A 111 11.21 12.77 15.89
C TYR A 111 10.46 12.68 14.56
N LYS A 112 9.74 11.59 14.27
CA LYS A 112 8.85 11.48 13.10
C LYS A 112 7.73 12.51 13.13
N VAL A 113 7.14 12.75 14.30
CA VAL A 113 6.11 13.79 14.47
C VAL A 113 6.70 15.20 14.43
N LEU A 114 7.97 15.36 14.79
CA LEU A 114 8.70 16.63 14.71
C LEU A 114 9.13 16.97 13.27
N ASP A 115 9.37 15.97 12.42
CA ASP A 115 9.65 16.11 10.98
C ASP A 115 8.39 16.51 10.18
N ASP A 116 7.77 17.62 10.57
CA ASP A 116 6.64 18.23 9.88
C ASP A 116 7.09 19.51 9.17
N GLU A 117 6.92 19.53 7.86
CA GLU A 117 7.38 20.62 7.00
C GLU A 117 6.73 21.97 7.32
N VAL A 118 5.50 21.95 7.87
CA VAL A 118 4.75 23.14 8.26
C VAL A 118 5.39 23.84 9.46
N MET A 119 6.12 23.10 10.29
CA MET A 119 6.69 23.56 11.56
C MET A 119 8.18 23.89 11.45
N ILE A 120 8.91 23.20 10.58
CA ILE A 120 10.37 23.38 10.43
C ILE A 120 10.66 23.72 8.98
N SER A 121 10.56 25.01 8.63
CA SER A 121 10.90 25.51 7.29
C SER A 121 12.41 25.50 7.00
N ASP A 122 13.23 25.43 8.03
CA ASP A 122 14.69 25.38 7.96
C ASP A 122 15.16 23.97 7.55
N LYS A 123 15.77 23.88 6.36
CA LYS A 123 16.19 22.62 5.75
C LYS A 123 17.26 21.90 6.59
N ASP A 124 18.24 22.61 7.12
CA ASP A 124 19.36 22.02 7.86
C ASP A 124 18.87 21.45 9.21
N LYS A 125 17.95 22.15 9.87
CA LYS A 125 17.32 21.64 11.10
C LYS A 125 16.47 20.39 10.83
N ARG A 126 15.78 20.35 9.69
CA ARG A 126 14.99 19.19 9.29
C ARG A 126 15.89 18.00 8.97
N GLU A 127 17.00 18.23 8.28
CA GLU A 127 17.98 17.19 7.98
C GLU A 127 18.58 16.60 9.26
N ALA A 128 18.95 17.42 10.24
CA ALA A 128 19.41 16.94 11.55
C ALA A 128 18.36 16.11 12.31
N ILE A 129 17.07 16.32 12.08
CA ILE A 129 16.00 15.48 12.64
C ILE A 129 15.94 14.15 11.91
N LYS A 130 16.03 14.15 10.58
CA LYS A 130 16.04 12.93 9.77
C LYS A 130 17.22 12.03 10.10
N GLU A 131 18.41 12.62 10.26
CA GLU A 131 19.60 11.91 10.75
C GLU A 131 19.31 11.24 12.10
N LYS A 132 18.70 11.94 13.05
CA LYS A 132 18.32 11.34 14.34
C LYS A 132 17.32 10.20 14.19
N ILE A 133 16.32 10.31 13.32
CA ILE A 133 15.33 9.26 13.07
C ILE A 133 16.04 7.97 12.63
N VAL A 134 16.93 8.04 11.64
CA VAL A 134 17.58 6.85 11.06
C VAL A 134 18.58 6.14 11.97
N TYR A 135 19.05 6.81 13.04
CA TYR A 135 19.87 6.19 14.09
C TYR A 135 19.05 5.50 15.19
N LEU A 136 17.76 5.78 15.29
CA LEU A 136 16.89 5.17 16.28
C LEU A 136 16.37 3.81 15.80
N ARG A 137 16.05 2.95 16.78
CA ARG A 137 15.57 1.59 16.55
C ARG A 137 14.37 1.55 15.60
N ARG A 138 14.37 0.57 14.70
CA ARG A 138 13.27 0.25 13.77
C ARG A 138 12.38 -0.79 14.42
N ASP A 139 11.08 -0.51 14.51
CA ASP A 139 10.11 -1.39 15.17
C ASP A 139 8.96 -1.83 14.26
N CYS A 140 8.91 -1.33 13.03
CA CYS A 140 7.93 -1.75 12.03
C CYS A 140 8.46 -1.66 10.60
N GLU A 141 7.78 -2.34 9.66
CA GLU A 141 8.07 -2.30 8.22
C GLU A 141 8.34 -0.88 7.70
N ARG A 142 7.49 0.09 8.07
CA ARG A 142 7.63 1.47 7.62
C ARG A 142 8.98 2.07 7.99
N ASP A 143 9.52 1.74 9.16
CA ASP A 143 10.81 2.29 9.60
C ASP A 143 11.97 1.86 8.70
N TYR A 144 11.99 0.59 8.31
CA TYR A 144 12.97 0.07 7.36
C TYR A 144 12.84 0.75 5.99
N ARG A 145 11.61 0.87 5.50
CA ARG A 145 11.33 1.50 4.20
C ARG A 145 11.78 2.96 4.18
N ASP A 146 11.38 3.75 5.18
CA ASP A 146 11.72 5.18 5.29
C ASP A 146 13.24 5.38 5.33
N ASP A 147 13.95 4.57 6.12
CA ASP A 147 15.40 4.69 6.28
C ASP A 147 16.15 4.29 5.01
N MET A 148 15.72 3.22 4.32
CA MET A 148 16.31 2.86 3.04
C MET A 148 16.13 3.99 2.00
N TRP A 149 14.95 4.61 1.94
CA TRP A 149 14.72 5.77 1.08
C TRP A 149 15.60 6.96 1.45
N TYR A 150 15.79 7.21 2.75
CA TYR A 150 16.68 8.26 3.24
C TYR A 150 18.12 8.03 2.75
N TYR A 151 18.69 6.85 2.98
CA TYR A 151 20.06 6.55 2.60
C TYR A 151 20.25 6.47 1.08
N GLN A 152 19.25 5.99 0.34
CA GLN A 152 19.29 5.98 -1.13
C GLN A 152 19.43 7.40 -1.70
N ARG A 153 18.62 8.36 -1.20
CA ARG A 153 18.68 9.76 -1.63
C ARG A 153 20.01 10.44 -1.31
N HIS A 154 20.73 9.94 -0.31
CA HIS A 154 22.06 10.40 0.06
C HIS A 154 23.19 9.61 -0.62
N GLY A 155 22.87 8.74 -1.59
CA GLY A 155 23.85 7.91 -2.31
C GLY A 155 24.53 6.84 -1.45
N GLN A 156 24.03 6.57 -0.24
CA GLN A 156 24.62 5.64 0.72
C GLN A 156 24.09 4.21 0.51
N ILE A 157 24.38 3.63 -0.66
CA ILE A 157 23.85 2.32 -1.06
C ILE A 157 24.29 1.19 -0.12
N ASP A 158 25.49 1.27 0.48
CA ASP A 158 25.93 0.26 1.44
C ASP A 158 25.08 0.25 2.72
N LYS A 159 24.58 1.41 3.15
CA LYS A 159 23.61 1.50 4.26
C LYS A 159 22.25 0.92 3.88
N VAL A 160 21.79 1.17 2.66
CA VAL A 160 20.56 0.53 2.14
C VAL A 160 20.68 -1.00 2.19
N ARG A 161 21.84 -1.56 1.79
CA ARG A 161 22.09 -3.00 1.83
C ARG A 161 22.12 -3.57 3.25
N GLU A 162 22.71 -2.84 4.20
CA GLU A 162 22.74 -3.20 5.62
C GLU A 162 21.32 -3.29 6.18
N ILE A 163 20.51 -2.24 5.95
CA ILE A 163 19.13 -2.15 6.44
C ILE A 163 18.24 -3.21 5.81
N ALA A 164 18.41 -3.51 4.52
CA ALA A 164 17.66 -4.57 3.84
C ALA A 164 17.91 -5.96 4.46
N ARG A 165 19.14 -6.25 4.89
CA ARG A 165 19.47 -7.49 5.61
C ARG A 165 18.85 -7.53 6.99
N GLU A 166 18.98 -6.44 7.75
CA GLU A 166 18.34 -6.30 9.05
C GLU A 166 16.80 -6.48 8.94
N TRP A 167 16.19 -5.88 7.93
CA TRP A 167 14.75 -6.00 7.68
C TRP A 167 14.35 -7.45 7.37
N PHE A 168 15.12 -8.13 6.52
CA PHE A 168 14.87 -9.53 6.19
C PHE A 168 15.02 -10.44 7.42
N ASP A 169 16.08 -10.24 8.21
CA ASP A 169 16.33 -11.03 9.42
C ASP A 169 15.28 -10.77 10.52
N SER A 170 14.72 -9.55 10.57
CA SER A 170 13.69 -9.19 11.53
C SER A 170 12.35 -9.92 11.32
N GLY A 171 12.08 -10.35 10.08
CA GLY A 171 10.76 -10.89 9.69
C GLY A 171 9.62 -9.86 9.70
N LEU A 172 9.91 -8.57 9.91
CA LEU A 172 8.92 -7.48 9.99
C LEU A 172 8.50 -6.96 8.61
N TYR A 173 8.20 -7.87 7.67
CA TYR A 173 7.69 -7.57 6.34
C TYR A 173 6.48 -8.46 6.04
N SER A 174 5.62 -8.02 5.12
CA SER A 174 4.55 -8.85 4.61
C SER A 174 5.11 -9.99 3.75
N ARG A 175 4.73 -11.23 4.09
CA ARG A 175 5.14 -12.40 3.31
C ARG A 175 4.39 -12.48 2.00
N SER A 176 3.14 -12.04 1.97
CA SER A 176 2.34 -12.05 0.74
C SER A 176 2.88 -11.03 -0.27
N ILE A 177 3.21 -9.81 0.19
CA ILE A 177 3.82 -8.76 -0.63
C ILE A 177 5.22 -9.19 -1.10
N LEU A 178 6.06 -9.75 -0.22
CA LEU A 178 7.38 -10.25 -0.62
C LEU A 178 7.28 -11.35 -1.69
N THR A 179 6.30 -12.25 -1.57
CA THR A 179 6.08 -13.33 -2.55
C THR A 179 5.53 -12.78 -3.87
N TYR A 180 4.70 -11.75 -3.84
CA TYR A 180 4.26 -11.03 -5.04
C TYR A 180 5.46 -10.48 -5.83
N TYR A 181 6.33 -9.72 -5.17
CA TYR A 181 7.52 -9.18 -5.83
C TYR A 181 8.48 -10.29 -6.26
N TYR A 182 8.64 -11.35 -5.47
CA TYR A 182 9.40 -12.52 -5.93
C TYR A 182 8.88 -13.04 -7.27
N ASN A 183 7.55 -13.13 -7.43
CA ASN A 183 6.93 -13.54 -8.68
C ASN A 183 7.15 -12.52 -9.81
N GLU A 184 7.19 -11.22 -9.54
CA GLU A 184 7.60 -10.23 -10.55
C GLU A 184 9.04 -10.47 -11.05
N PHE A 185 9.97 -10.82 -10.16
CA PHE A 185 11.38 -11.02 -10.51
C PHE A 185 11.69 -12.38 -11.16
N VAL A 186 11.09 -13.46 -10.68
CA VAL A 186 11.51 -14.83 -11.03
C VAL A 186 11.30 -15.15 -12.52
N GLY A 187 10.34 -14.47 -13.17
CA GLY A 187 10.07 -14.60 -14.60
C GLY A 187 11.00 -13.79 -15.49
N LEU A 188 11.78 -12.85 -14.93
CA LEU A 188 12.60 -11.92 -15.69
C LEU A 188 13.81 -12.61 -16.31
N LYS A 189 14.23 -12.08 -17.47
CA LYS A 189 15.51 -12.46 -18.07
C LYS A 189 16.69 -11.92 -17.25
N ARG A 190 17.84 -12.57 -17.36
CA ARG A 190 19.09 -12.13 -16.72
C ARG A 190 19.47 -10.72 -17.18
N ASN A 191 20.07 -9.95 -16.27
CA ASN A 191 20.53 -8.57 -16.54
C ASN A 191 19.43 -7.59 -17.00
N ALA A 192 18.17 -7.86 -16.62
CA ALA A 192 17.03 -7.05 -17.00
C ALA A 192 16.94 -5.72 -16.24
N ILE A 193 16.18 -4.78 -16.80
CA ILE A 193 15.64 -3.61 -16.10
C ILE A 193 14.21 -3.94 -15.66
N LEU A 194 13.88 -3.71 -14.38
CA LEU A 194 12.52 -3.69 -13.88
C LEU A 194 12.14 -2.26 -13.50
N ALA A 195 11.16 -1.70 -14.22
CA ALA A 195 10.61 -0.39 -13.96
C ALA A 195 9.44 -0.50 -12.98
N GLY A 196 9.57 0.15 -11.82
CA GLY A 196 8.55 0.18 -10.78
C GLY A 196 8.68 1.43 -9.90
N THR A 197 7.59 1.90 -9.33
CA THR A 197 7.54 3.11 -8.47
C THR A 197 7.26 2.72 -7.02
N GLY A 198 7.15 3.66 -6.08
CA GLY A 198 6.41 3.42 -4.82
C GLY A 198 6.99 2.39 -3.80
N PRO A 199 6.12 1.77 -2.96
CA PRO A 199 6.50 0.70 -2.01
C PRO A 199 7.27 -0.48 -2.63
N GLU A 200 7.12 -0.69 -3.94
CA GLU A 200 7.73 -1.73 -4.75
C GLU A 200 9.25 -1.73 -4.57
N TRP A 201 9.87 -0.55 -4.63
CA TRP A 201 11.32 -0.41 -4.54
C TRP A 201 11.89 -1.04 -3.26
N ALA A 202 11.22 -0.85 -2.12
CA ALA A 202 11.71 -1.36 -0.85
C ALA A 202 11.66 -2.90 -0.80
N TYR A 203 10.61 -3.52 -1.34
CA TYR A 203 10.51 -4.98 -1.40
C TYR A 203 11.43 -5.58 -2.46
N CYS A 204 11.67 -4.89 -3.57
CA CYS A 204 12.71 -5.24 -4.53
C CYS A 204 14.09 -5.26 -3.87
N VAL A 205 14.44 -4.21 -3.14
CA VAL A 205 15.70 -4.09 -2.39
C VAL A 205 15.80 -5.17 -1.30
N LEU A 206 14.70 -5.48 -0.62
CA LEU A 206 14.62 -6.56 0.36
C LEU A 206 14.93 -7.93 -0.25
N LEU A 207 14.38 -8.24 -1.44
CA LEU A 207 14.73 -9.46 -2.19
C LEU A 207 16.20 -9.45 -2.62
N GLN A 208 16.69 -8.31 -3.10
CA GLN A 208 18.03 -8.23 -3.69
C GLN A 208 19.16 -8.29 -2.66
N TYR A 209 19.04 -7.52 -1.59
CA TYR A 209 20.10 -7.37 -0.61
C TYR A 209 19.84 -8.11 0.70
N GLY A 210 18.56 -8.23 1.09
CA GLY A 210 18.16 -9.02 2.25
C GLY A 210 18.21 -10.52 1.96
N ALA A 211 17.37 -10.99 1.04
CA ALA A 211 17.33 -12.40 0.64
C ALA A 211 18.50 -12.81 -0.28
N GLY A 212 19.17 -11.84 -0.91
CA GLY A 212 20.31 -12.10 -1.78
C GLY A 212 19.95 -12.63 -3.18
N LEU A 213 18.72 -12.44 -3.63
CA LEU A 213 18.18 -12.93 -4.92
C LEU A 213 18.28 -11.86 -6.01
N PHE A 214 18.13 -12.21 -7.29
CA PHE A 214 17.92 -11.26 -8.41
C PHE A 214 18.88 -10.05 -8.48
N LYS A 215 20.12 -10.19 -8.01
CA LYS A 215 21.11 -9.10 -7.92
C LYS A 215 21.55 -8.56 -9.28
N ASP A 216 21.27 -9.30 -10.35
CA ASP A 216 21.56 -8.91 -11.72
C ASP A 216 20.43 -8.08 -12.36
N VAL A 217 19.26 -7.97 -11.71
CA VAL A 217 18.17 -7.10 -12.20
C VAL A 217 18.37 -5.69 -11.66
N GLU A 218 18.25 -4.69 -12.51
CA GLU A 218 18.33 -3.28 -12.11
C GLU A 218 16.92 -2.70 -11.98
N VAL A 219 16.59 -2.18 -10.80
CA VAL A 219 15.27 -1.60 -10.51
C VAL A 219 15.34 -0.09 -10.67
N VAL A 220 14.44 0.46 -11.49
CA VAL A 220 14.46 1.87 -11.88
C VAL A 220 13.05 2.44 -11.73
N ASP A 221 12.95 3.71 -11.34
CA ASP A 221 11.66 4.40 -11.34
C ASP A 221 11.13 4.50 -12.77
N LEU A 222 9.85 4.18 -13.00
CA LEU A 222 9.26 4.23 -14.34
C LEU A 222 9.37 5.64 -14.96
N SER A 223 9.32 6.70 -14.15
CA SER A 223 9.45 8.08 -14.62
C SER A 223 10.80 8.36 -15.28
N GLU A 224 11.90 7.77 -14.79
CA GLU A 224 13.24 7.89 -15.38
C GLU A 224 13.30 7.32 -16.78
N LEU A 225 12.51 6.26 -17.06
CA LEU A 225 12.44 5.65 -18.39
C LEU A 225 11.47 6.39 -19.31
N MET A 226 10.36 6.88 -18.77
CA MET A 226 9.32 7.58 -19.52
C MET A 226 9.76 8.99 -19.94
N ASN A 227 10.45 9.70 -19.05
CA ASN A 227 10.93 11.06 -19.26
C ASN A 227 12.41 11.17 -18.87
N PRO A 228 13.33 10.64 -19.70
CA PRO A 228 14.77 10.79 -19.44
C PRO A 228 15.17 12.27 -19.51
N GLU A 229 15.80 12.76 -18.44
CA GLU A 229 16.26 14.15 -18.33
C GLU A 229 17.79 14.19 -18.16
N GLU A 230 18.45 15.18 -18.77
CA GLU A 230 19.91 15.35 -18.64
C GLU A 230 20.33 15.54 -17.19
N GLU A 231 19.48 16.18 -16.39
CA GLU A 231 19.77 16.49 -15.00
C GLU A 231 19.62 15.30 -14.06
N SER A 232 19.03 14.19 -14.52
CA SER A 232 18.82 12.98 -13.72
C SER A 232 20.14 12.32 -13.32
N ASP A 233 20.30 12.10 -12.01
CA ASP A 233 21.45 11.41 -11.45
C ASP A 233 21.56 9.96 -11.96
N PHE A 234 20.43 9.32 -12.30
CA PHE A 234 20.41 7.96 -12.84
C PHE A 234 21.14 7.89 -14.20
N TRP A 235 20.80 8.79 -15.12
CA TRP A 235 21.42 8.83 -16.45
C TRP A 235 22.85 9.38 -16.40
N LYS A 236 23.11 10.41 -15.58
CA LYS A 236 24.46 10.97 -15.36
C LYS A 236 25.45 9.94 -14.84
N THR A 237 25.05 9.16 -13.83
CA THR A 237 25.93 8.13 -13.23
C THR A 237 26.31 7.05 -14.22
N LYS A 238 25.46 6.78 -15.21
CA LYS A 238 25.72 5.85 -16.31
C LYS A 238 26.53 6.46 -17.45
N GLY A 239 26.72 7.79 -17.46
CA GLY A 239 27.39 8.50 -18.55
C GLY A 239 26.61 8.47 -19.86
N ILE A 240 25.27 8.39 -19.78
CA ILE A 240 24.40 8.30 -20.95
C ILE A 240 23.83 9.68 -21.28
N ASP A 241 24.10 10.16 -22.50
CA ASP A 241 23.53 11.40 -23.03
C ASP A 241 22.10 11.15 -23.54
N VAL A 242 21.12 11.58 -22.75
CA VAL A 242 19.69 11.38 -23.06
C VAL A 242 19.21 12.19 -24.26
N ASN A 243 19.94 13.23 -24.70
CA ASN A 243 19.57 13.98 -25.92
C ASN A 243 19.70 13.13 -27.19
N THR A 244 20.44 12.03 -27.10
CA THR A 244 20.56 11.06 -28.21
C THR A 244 19.33 10.18 -28.35
N PHE A 245 18.39 10.25 -27.41
CA PHE A 245 17.21 9.39 -27.41
C PHE A 245 16.16 9.88 -28.42
N PRO A 246 15.34 8.97 -28.96
CA PRO A 246 14.23 9.35 -29.82
C PRO A 246 13.20 10.20 -29.09
N ASP A 247 12.58 11.12 -29.82
CA ASP A 247 11.44 11.90 -29.34
C ASP A 247 10.25 11.02 -28.92
N ARG A 248 9.51 11.46 -27.88
CA ARG A 248 8.34 10.74 -27.33
C ARG A 248 7.18 10.57 -28.32
N GLY A 249 7.13 11.42 -29.35
CA GLY A 249 6.21 11.26 -30.48
C GLY A 249 6.50 9.98 -31.28
N LYS A 250 7.77 9.58 -31.37
CA LYS A 250 8.22 8.37 -32.09
C LYS A 250 8.29 7.14 -31.19
N VAL A 251 8.81 7.29 -29.97
CA VAL A 251 8.96 6.20 -29.02
C VAL A 251 8.42 6.61 -27.65
N LYS A 252 7.36 5.94 -27.21
CA LYS A 252 6.56 6.38 -26.06
C LYS A 252 7.30 6.32 -24.71
N CYS A 253 8.34 5.49 -24.63
CA CYS A 253 9.23 5.35 -23.48
C CYS A 253 10.70 5.33 -23.96
N PRO A 254 11.34 6.50 -24.12
CA PRO A 254 12.69 6.60 -24.70
C PRO A 254 13.77 5.88 -23.90
N GLY A 255 13.66 5.85 -22.57
CA GLY A 255 14.60 5.13 -21.70
C GLY A 255 14.46 3.61 -21.84
N ALA A 256 13.24 3.08 -21.88
CA ALA A 256 13.03 1.65 -22.14
C ALA A 256 13.53 1.25 -23.54
N TRP A 257 13.34 2.11 -24.53
CA TRP A 257 13.91 1.93 -25.87
C TRP A 257 15.43 1.87 -25.86
N TYR A 258 16.08 2.77 -25.12
CA TYR A 258 17.54 2.79 -25.04
C TYR A 258 18.06 1.45 -24.51
N PHE A 259 17.53 1.00 -23.38
CA PHE A 259 17.96 -0.27 -22.79
C PHE A 259 17.63 -1.47 -23.71
N ALA A 260 16.42 -1.52 -24.27
CA ALA A 260 15.99 -2.63 -25.11
C ALA A 260 16.75 -2.70 -26.45
N GLU A 261 16.96 -1.57 -27.13
CA GLU A 261 17.49 -1.54 -28.50
C GLU A 261 18.98 -1.20 -28.58
N LYS A 262 19.50 -0.33 -27.69
CA LYS A 262 20.92 0.05 -27.68
C LYS A 262 21.75 -0.86 -26.80
N GLU A 263 21.32 -1.10 -25.56
CA GLU A 263 22.04 -1.99 -24.64
C GLU A 263 21.68 -3.46 -24.81
N GLN A 264 20.62 -3.79 -25.57
CA GLN A 264 20.11 -5.16 -25.71
C GLN A 264 19.76 -5.80 -24.35
N ARG A 265 19.34 -4.97 -23.39
CA ARG A 265 18.91 -5.39 -22.05
C ARG A 265 17.38 -5.46 -22.01
N PRO A 266 16.80 -6.59 -21.59
CA PRO A 266 15.35 -6.72 -21.46
C PRO A 266 14.80 -5.69 -20.46
N VAL A 267 13.75 -4.96 -20.86
CA VAL A 267 13.07 -4.00 -19.98
C VAL A 267 11.67 -4.51 -19.66
N TYR A 268 11.34 -4.49 -18.39
CA TYR A 268 10.06 -4.89 -17.85
C TYR A 268 9.46 -3.75 -17.05
N ILE A 269 8.15 -3.65 -17.05
CA ILE A 269 7.39 -2.67 -16.28
C ILE A 269 6.45 -3.44 -15.37
N SER A 270 6.50 -3.16 -14.07
CA SER A 270 5.55 -3.73 -13.10
C SER A 270 4.13 -3.33 -13.48
N GLN A 271 3.19 -4.28 -13.46
CA GLN A 271 1.79 -3.97 -13.68
C GLN A 271 1.18 -3.13 -12.55
N TYR A 272 1.74 -3.24 -11.34
CA TYR A 272 1.29 -2.48 -10.18
C TYR A 272 1.70 -1.01 -10.27
N SER A 273 2.89 -0.72 -10.81
CA SER A 273 3.43 0.64 -10.90
C SER A 273 2.99 1.43 -12.14
N ALA A 274 2.57 0.75 -13.21
CA ALA A 274 2.20 1.42 -14.45
C ALA A 274 0.82 2.07 -14.31
N SER A 275 0.73 3.39 -14.48
CA SER A 275 -0.57 4.03 -14.52
C SER A 275 -1.36 3.56 -15.75
N ARG A 276 -2.70 3.58 -15.66
CA ARG A 276 -3.56 3.26 -16.82
C ARG A 276 -3.19 4.10 -18.05
N GLN A 277 -2.81 5.36 -17.84
CA GLN A 277 -2.41 6.26 -18.91
C GLN A 277 -1.11 5.79 -19.57
N ASP A 278 -0.10 5.44 -18.78
CA ASP A 278 1.19 4.96 -19.28
C ASP A 278 1.04 3.66 -20.07
N VAL A 279 0.23 2.72 -19.57
CA VAL A 279 -0.06 1.45 -20.26
C VAL A 279 -0.75 1.72 -21.59
N VAL A 280 -1.73 2.64 -21.64
CA VAL A 280 -2.45 2.99 -22.87
C VAL A 280 -1.52 3.67 -23.88
N GLU A 281 -0.63 4.55 -23.43
CA GLU A 281 0.34 5.24 -24.29
C GLU A 281 1.34 4.26 -24.91
N MET A 282 1.76 3.24 -24.16
CA MET A 282 2.76 2.27 -24.60
C MET A 282 2.19 0.95 -25.12
N LYS A 283 0.86 0.79 -25.19
CA LYS A 283 0.20 -0.51 -25.42
C LYS A 283 0.72 -1.31 -26.62
N ASP A 284 1.18 -0.63 -27.68
CA ASP A 284 1.67 -1.27 -28.90
C ASP A 284 3.08 -1.88 -28.72
N PHE A 285 3.76 -1.57 -27.62
CA PHE A 285 5.11 -2.02 -27.27
C PHE A 285 5.15 -2.85 -25.99
N LEU A 286 4.02 -3.07 -25.32
CA LEU A 286 3.93 -3.79 -24.06
C LEU A 286 3.32 -5.17 -24.28
N TYR A 287 4.05 -6.19 -23.83
CA TYR A 287 3.64 -7.59 -23.93
C TYR A 287 3.53 -8.17 -22.52
N SER A 288 2.32 -8.59 -22.11
CA SER A 288 2.11 -9.16 -20.78
C SER A 288 2.79 -10.52 -20.66
N GLU A 289 3.66 -10.66 -19.65
CA GLU A 289 4.29 -11.94 -19.26
C GLU A 289 3.76 -12.42 -17.88
N GLY A 290 2.63 -11.87 -17.42
CA GLY A 290 2.05 -12.13 -16.10
C GLY A 290 2.02 -10.86 -15.30
N LEU A 291 2.74 -10.80 -14.18
CA LEU A 291 2.76 -9.64 -13.29
C LEU A 291 3.54 -8.44 -13.84
N VAL A 292 4.22 -8.62 -14.98
CA VAL A 292 5.02 -7.59 -15.63
C VAL A 292 4.65 -7.47 -17.11
N PHE A 293 4.80 -6.28 -17.66
CA PHE A 293 4.83 -6.04 -19.09
C PHE A 293 6.27 -5.99 -19.57
N ARG A 294 6.63 -6.78 -20.57
CA ARG A 294 7.91 -6.61 -21.26
C ARG A 294 7.77 -5.58 -22.35
N TYR A 295 8.68 -4.60 -22.35
CA TYR A 295 8.81 -3.64 -23.43
C TYR A 295 9.56 -4.29 -24.61
N SER A 296 8.97 -4.22 -25.81
CA SER A 296 9.58 -4.72 -27.04
C SER A 296 9.06 -3.95 -28.25
N LEU A 297 9.95 -3.59 -29.18
CA LEU A 297 9.54 -3.03 -30.48
C LEU A 297 9.03 -4.10 -31.45
N LYS A 298 9.27 -5.38 -31.15
CA LYS A 298 8.91 -6.50 -32.02
C LYS A 298 7.94 -7.44 -31.31
N PRO A 299 6.89 -7.90 -32.01
CA PRO A 299 6.01 -8.93 -31.47
C PRO A 299 6.77 -10.23 -31.24
N TYR A 300 6.39 -10.93 -30.19
CA TYR A 300 6.87 -12.26 -29.86
C TYR A 300 5.77 -13.02 -29.10
N ASP A 301 5.95 -14.32 -28.94
CA ASP A 301 5.00 -15.17 -28.22
C ASP A 301 5.12 -14.97 -26.70
N ASN A 302 4.51 -13.89 -26.20
CA ASN A 302 4.43 -13.60 -24.77
C ASN A 302 3.46 -14.53 -24.03
N MET A 303 2.49 -15.13 -24.74
CA MET A 303 1.54 -16.08 -24.15
C MET A 303 2.23 -17.35 -23.67
N ALA A 304 3.19 -17.88 -24.46
CA ALA A 304 4.00 -19.02 -24.02
C ALA A 304 4.81 -18.71 -22.75
N ILE A 305 5.31 -17.48 -22.62
CA ILE A 305 6.06 -17.05 -21.42
C ILE A 305 5.12 -16.87 -20.22
N LEU A 306 3.98 -16.19 -20.41
CA LEU A 306 2.94 -16.05 -19.40
C LEU A 306 2.48 -17.42 -18.87
N ARG A 307 2.22 -18.37 -19.76
CA ARG A 307 1.85 -19.74 -19.41
C ARG A 307 2.95 -20.42 -18.61
N ARG A 308 4.21 -20.38 -19.07
CA ARG A 308 5.36 -20.93 -18.32
C ARG A 308 5.44 -20.33 -16.93
N ASN A 309 5.31 -19.00 -16.82
CA ASN A 309 5.41 -18.30 -15.57
C ASN A 309 4.33 -18.76 -14.59
N TYR A 310 3.07 -18.81 -15.02
CA TYR A 310 1.96 -19.33 -14.22
C TYR A 310 2.12 -20.81 -13.84
N GLU A 311 2.44 -21.68 -14.79
CA GLU A 311 2.43 -23.13 -14.58
C GLU A 311 3.66 -23.66 -13.82
N GLN A 312 4.81 -22.99 -13.92
CA GLN A 312 6.10 -23.57 -13.54
C GLN A 312 6.99 -22.67 -12.69
N VAL A 313 6.81 -21.35 -12.72
CA VAL A 313 7.78 -20.41 -12.13
C VAL A 313 7.21 -19.69 -10.92
N TYR A 314 5.97 -19.21 -11.00
CA TYR A 314 5.35 -18.45 -9.92
C TYR A 314 5.01 -19.33 -8.72
N LEU A 315 5.32 -18.80 -7.53
CA LEU A 315 4.88 -19.36 -6.27
C LEU A 315 3.45 -18.91 -6.02
N LEU A 316 2.47 -19.74 -6.35
CA LEU A 316 1.04 -19.39 -6.27
C LEU A 316 0.31 -20.02 -5.07
N ASP A 317 0.94 -20.96 -4.36
CA ASP A 317 0.33 -21.67 -3.24
C ASP A 317 -0.10 -20.72 -2.10
N TYR A 318 0.63 -19.60 -1.94
CA TYR A 318 0.30 -18.58 -0.95
C TYR A 318 -1.05 -17.90 -1.23
N LEU A 319 -1.45 -17.82 -2.50
CA LEU A 319 -2.76 -17.32 -2.94
C LEU A 319 -3.88 -18.35 -2.72
N GLN A 320 -3.58 -19.54 -2.22
CA GLN A 320 -4.57 -20.55 -1.86
C GLN A 320 -4.59 -20.81 -0.35
N SER A 321 -3.54 -20.36 0.36
CA SER A 321 -3.40 -20.57 1.79
C SER A 321 -4.43 -19.75 2.55
N PRO A 322 -5.32 -20.37 3.33
CA PRO A 322 -6.14 -19.61 4.26
C PRO A 322 -5.23 -18.94 5.29
N ILE A 323 -4.11 -19.53 5.70
CA ILE A 323 -3.27 -19.09 6.83
C ILE A 323 -2.54 -17.75 6.58
N ILE A 324 -2.45 -17.30 5.33
CA ILE A 324 -1.82 -16.01 4.98
C ILE A 324 -2.92 -14.95 4.96
N THR A 325 -2.69 -13.83 5.65
CA THR A 325 -3.77 -12.97 6.16
C THR A 325 -3.50 -11.49 5.97
N ASP A 326 -2.26 -11.17 5.57
CA ASP A 326 -1.76 -9.88 5.14
C ASP A 326 -2.12 -9.55 3.68
N ILE A 327 -3.04 -10.32 3.08
CA ILE A 327 -3.48 -10.31 1.66
C ILE A 327 -4.15 -8.99 1.25
N SER A 328 -3.44 -7.87 1.29
CA SER A 328 -4.07 -6.57 1.06
C SER A 328 -3.30 -5.63 0.14
N ARG A 329 -2.21 -6.08 -0.49
CA ARG A 329 -1.43 -5.26 -1.42
C ARG A 329 -0.80 -6.11 -2.54
N GLY A 330 -1.34 -5.98 -3.76
CA GLY A 330 -0.77 -6.52 -5.00
C GLY A 330 -1.41 -7.82 -5.50
N GLU A 331 -2.08 -8.62 -4.66
CA GLU A 331 -2.64 -9.90 -5.10
C GLU A 331 -3.82 -9.77 -6.08
N ASP A 332 -4.49 -8.62 -6.08
CA ASP A 332 -5.52 -8.24 -7.04
C ASP A 332 -4.96 -8.10 -8.46
N SER A 333 -3.68 -7.75 -8.59
CA SER A 333 -2.99 -7.63 -9.88
C SER A 333 -2.95 -8.95 -10.63
N TYR A 334 -2.88 -10.10 -9.94
CA TYR A 334 -2.93 -11.42 -10.60
C TYR A 334 -4.20 -11.62 -11.42
N VAL A 335 -5.32 -11.00 -11.02
CA VAL A 335 -6.58 -11.12 -11.75
C VAL A 335 -6.40 -10.57 -13.15
N LEU A 336 -6.01 -9.30 -13.26
CA LEU A 336 -5.78 -8.65 -14.56
C LEU A 336 -4.63 -9.31 -15.33
N SER A 337 -3.54 -9.68 -14.65
CA SER A 337 -2.37 -10.33 -15.25
C SER A 337 -2.71 -11.66 -15.95
N PHE A 338 -3.67 -12.42 -15.42
CA PHE A 338 -4.00 -13.76 -15.90
C PHE A 338 -5.27 -13.86 -16.74
N LEU A 339 -6.07 -12.78 -16.88
CA LEU A 339 -7.22 -12.77 -17.80
C LEU A 339 -6.85 -13.24 -19.22
N PRO A 340 -5.74 -12.79 -19.85
CA PRO A 340 -5.36 -13.28 -21.18
C PRO A 340 -5.07 -14.78 -21.21
N LEU A 341 -4.48 -15.32 -20.14
CA LEU A 341 -4.17 -16.75 -20.03
C LEU A 341 -5.45 -17.59 -19.81
N LEU A 342 -6.41 -17.06 -19.05
CA LEU A 342 -7.71 -17.69 -18.87
C LEU A 342 -8.45 -17.80 -20.22
N GLN A 343 -8.48 -16.72 -20.99
CA GLN A 343 -9.03 -16.70 -22.35
C GLN A 343 -8.32 -17.71 -23.26
N PHE A 344 -6.99 -17.81 -23.17
CA PHE A 344 -6.21 -18.78 -23.92
C PHE A 344 -6.59 -20.22 -23.59
N TYR A 345 -6.72 -20.60 -22.31
CA TYR A 345 -7.12 -21.96 -21.95
C TYR A 345 -8.55 -22.30 -22.39
N HIS A 346 -9.47 -21.34 -22.31
CA HIS A 346 -10.81 -21.50 -22.84
C HIS A 346 -10.79 -21.76 -24.36
N THR A 347 -10.15 -20.87 -25.12
CA THR A 347 -10.11 -20.94 -26.60
C THR A 347 -9.33 -22.15 -27.14
N SER A 348 -8.31 -22.62 -26.42
CA SER A 348 -7.54 -23.82 -26.77
C SER A 348 -8.22 -25.13 -26.36
N GLY A 349 -9.28 -25.08 -25.56
CA GLY A 349 -10.01 -26.25 -25.08
C GLY A 349 -9.36 -26.97 -23.89
N ASP A 350 -8.33 -26.40 -23.25
CA ASP A 350 -7.72 -26.95 -22.04
C ASP A 350 -8.60 -26.70 -20.81
N LYS A 351 -9.64 -27.53 -20.68
CA LYS A 351 -10.65 -27.41 -19.60
C LYS A 351 -10.05 -27.49 -18.21
N ASN A 352 -9.01 -28.30 -18.02
CA ASN A 352 -8.41 -28.49 -16.70
C ASN A 352 -7.70 -27.21 -16.24
N GLN A 353 -6.88 -26.61 -17.11
CA GLN A 353 -6.18 -25.38 -16.76
C GLN A 353 -7.13 -24.18 -16.69
N TYR A 354 -8.13 -24.12 -17.57
CA TYR A 354 -9.18 -23.10 -17.49
C TYR A 354 -9.89 -23.13 -16.13
N LEU A 355 -10.40 -24.29 -15.69
CA LEU A 355 -11.11 -24.40 -14.41
C LEU A 355 -10.20 -24.10 -13.21
N ARG A 356 -8.95 -24.57 -13.25
CA ARG A 356 -7.97 -24.31 -12.18
C ARG A 356 -7.66 -22.82 -12.05
N LEU A 357 -7.39 -22.14 -13.17
CA LEU A 357 -7.09 -20.72 -13.18
C LEU A 357 -8.33 -19.90 -12.82
N LYS A 358 -9.50 -20.20 -13.39
CA LYS A 358 -10.76 -19.51 -13.06
C LYS A 358 -11.04 -19.57 -11.56
N LYS A 359 -10.87 -20.75 -10.95
CA LYS A 359 -11.02 -20.91 -9.50
C LYS A 359 -10.03 -20.03 -8.73
N LEU A 360 -8.75 -20.06 -9.08
CA LEU A 360 -7.73 -19.22 -8.42
C LEU A 360 -8.11 -17.73 -8.48
N LEU A 361 -8.54 -17.24 -9.64
CA LEU A 361 -8.92 -15.82 -9.80
C LEU A 361 -10.16 -15.46 -8.99
N LEU A 362 -11.18 -16.32 -8.98
CA LEU A 362 -12.37 -16.12 -8.14
C LEU A 362 -12.02 -16.17 -6.64
N ASP A 363 -11.15 -17.09 -6.22
CA ASP A 363 -10.68 -17.17 -4.83
C ASP A 363 -9.94 -15.89 -4.39
N ILE A 364 -9.19 -15.25 -5.31
CA ILE A 364 -8.56 -13.94 -5.06
C ILE A 364 -9.63 -12.86 -4.91
N VAL A 365 -10.57 -12.77 -5.86
CA VAL A 365 -11.66 -11.79 -5.87
C VAL A 365 -12.57 -11.91 -4.64
N ASP A 366 -12.86 -13.13 -4.20
CA ASP A 366 -13.64 -13.39 -2.98
C ASP A 366 -12.90 -12.94 -1.72
N ARG A 367 -11.56 -13.01 -1.72
CA ARG A 367 -10.75 -12.47 -0.63
C ARG A 367 -10.53 -10.95 -0.68
N MET A 368 -10.95 -10.28 -1.75
CA MET A 368 -10.90 -8.82 -1.83
C MET A 368 -12.03 -8.14 -1.04
N ASP A 369 -13.01 -8.89 -0.55
CA ASP A 369 -14.17 -8.36 0.19
C ASP A 369 -13.77 -7.68 1.52
N ASP A 370 -14.47 -6.60 1.87
CA ASP A 370 -14.25 -5.82 3.09
C ASP A 370 -14.54 -6.63 4.37
N GLY A 371 -15.23 -7.77 4.21
CA GLY A 371 -15.51 -8.76 5.25
C GLY A 371 -14.40 -9.78 5.52
N CYS A 372 -13.31 -9.79 4.75
CA CYS A 372 -12.33 -10.89 4.75
C CYS A 372 -11.56 -11.09 6.05
N PHE A 373 -11.66 -10.18 6.99
CA PHE A 373 -11.04 -10.32 8.29
C PHE A 373 -12.00 -10.89 9.35
N VAL A 374 -13.33 -10.77 9.20
CA VAL A 374 -14.29 -11.03 10.29
C VAL A 374 -14.43 -12.51 10.67
N ASN A 375 -14.20 -13.42 9.72
CA ASN A 375 -14.50 -14.85 9.84
C ASN A 375 -13.27 -15.77 9.69
N LYS A 376 -12.07 -15.23 9.91
CA LYS A 376 -10.84 -15.99 9.77
C LYS A 376 -10.38 -16.58 11.10
N SER A 377 -9.81 -17.79 11.08
CA SER A 377 -9.48 -18.56 12.29
C SER A 377 -8.40 -17.95 13.21
N TRP A 378 -7.65 -16.96 12.74
CA TRP A 378 -6.62 -16.23 13.50
C TRP A 378 -7.02 -14.80 13.85
N VAL A 379 -8.18 -14.34 13.38
CA VAL A 379 -8.71 -13.06 13.82
C VAL A 379 -9.35 -13.32 15.16
N ASP A 380 -8.68 -12.87 16.21
CA ASP A 380 -9.22 -13.00 17.55
C ASP A 380 -10.61 -12.35 17.63
N ALA A 381 -11.43 -12.83 18.57
CA ALA A 381 -12.82 -12.42 18.69
C ALA A 381 -12.97 -10.88 18.74
N LYS A 382 -11.99 -10.22 19.34
CA LYS A 382 -11.88 -8.78 19.51
C LYS A 382 -11.65 -8.06 18.18
N THR A 383 -10.69 -8.47 17.38
CA THR A 383 -10.41 -7.95 16.03
C THR A 383 -11.61 -8.21 15.11
N ALA A 384 -12.23 -9.39 15.19
CA ALA A 384 -13.44 -9.71 14.42
C ALA A 384 -14.62 -8.79 14.78
N GLU A 385 -14.83 -8.47 16.05
CA GLU A 385 -15.83 -7.48 16.48
C GLU A 385 -15.51 -6.06 16.00
N HIS A 386 -14.24 -5.67 15.97
CA HIS A 386 -13.82 -4.37 15.42
C HIS A 386 -14.13 -4.24 13.93
N LEU A 387 -13.87 -5.28 13.16
CA LEU A 387 -14.17 -5.30 11.72
C LEU A 387 -15.68 -5.31 11.47
N LYS A 388 -16.45 -6.02 12.30
CA LYS A 388 -17.92 -5.92 12.31
C LYS A 388 -18.41 -4.51 12.61
N LEU A 389 -17.69 -3.76 13.46
CA LEU A 389 -18.03 -2.38 13.77
C LEU A 389 -17.71 -1.44 12.61
N PHE A 390 -16.55 -1.59 11.95
CA PHE A 390 -16.21 -0.87 10.73
C PHE A 390 -17.25 -1.09 9.63
N ASN A 391 -17.61 -2.36 9.38
CA ASN A 391 -18.63 -2.70 8.40
C ASN A 391 -19.98 -2.08 8.76
N ARG A 392 -20.38 -2.10 10.04
CA ARG A 392 -21.60 -1.42 10.51
C ARG A 392 -21.56 0.10 10.34
N ILE A 393 -20.39 0.74 10.51
CA ILE A 393 -20.22 2.17 10.27
C ILE A 393 -20.36 2.48 8.78
N PHE A 394 -19.69 1.72 7.92
CA PHE A 394 -19.83 1.87 6.47
C PHE A 394 -21.27 1.59 6.01
N ASP A 395 -21.93 0.56 6.54
CA ASP A 395 -23.36 0.27 6.30
C ASP A 395 -24.26 1.43 6.72
N HIS A 396 -24.01 2.02 7.88
CA HIS A 396 -24.77 3.15 8.37
C HIS A 396 -24.58 4.40 7.48
N VAL A 397 -23.35 4.69 7.05
CA VAL A 397 -23.09 5.80 6.12
C VAL A 397 -23.73 5.55 4.76
N ARG A 398 -23.70 4.31 4.24
CA ARG A 398 -24.42 3.91 3.01
C ARG A 398 -25.95 4.07 3.15
N ASP A 399 -26.51 3.75 4.30
CA ASP A 399 -27.94 3.93 4.58
C ASP A 399 -28.31 5.43 4.69
N MET A 400 -27.45 6.23 5.30
CA MET A 400 -27.58 7.68 5.30
C MET A 400 -27.41 8.28 3.89
N GLU A 401 -26.57 7.73 3.02
CA GLU A 401 -26.45 8.18 1.64
C GLU A 401 -27.77 7.92 0.89
N LYS A 402 -28.29 6.68 0.97
CA LYS A 402 -29.54 6.27 0.30
C LYS A 402 -30.75 7.11 0.71
N LYS A 403 -30.80 7.56 1.96
CA LYS A 403 -31.92 8.36 2.49
C LYS A 403 -31.80 9.86 2.12
N GLY A 404 -30.68 10.30 1.56
CA GLY A 404 -30.33 11.72 1.37
C GLY A 404 -29.82 12.55 2.59
N PRO A 405 -29.69 12.06 3.85
CA PRO A 405 -29.15 12.85 4.96
C PRO A 405 -27.62 13.04 4.99
N THR A 406 -26.87 12.49 4.03
CA THR A 406 -25.44 12.80 3.87
C THR A 406 -25.06 12.88 2.39
N SER A 407 -24.10 13.75 2.06
CA SER A 407 -23.43 13.79 0.77
C SER A 407 -22.17 12.91 0.72
N VAL A 408 -21.82 12.26 1.83
CA VAL A 408 -20.69 11.33 1.94
C VAL A 408 -21.08 10.02 1.27
N ILE A 409 -20.42 9.72 0.16
CA ILE A 409 -20.58 8.48 -0.59
C ILE A 409 -19.52 7.50 -0.10
N VAL A 410 -19.94 6.38 0.50
CA VAL A 410 -19.03 5.28 0.85
C VAL A 410 -19.13 4.23 -0.23
N ARG A 411 -18.30 4.39 -1.26
CA ARG A 411 -17.96 3.32 -2.19
C ARG A 411 -16.69 2.68 -1.68
N SER A 412 -16.77 1.40 -1.33
CA SER A 412 -15.54 0.64 -1.17
C SER A 412 -14.90 0.54 -2.55
N PHE A 413 -13.74 1.16 -2.71
CA PHE A 413 -12.90 1.01 -3.90
C PHE A 413 -12.68 -0.48 -4.22
N LYS A 414 -12.59 -1.32 -3.18
CA LYS A 414 -12.49 -2.77 -3.32
C LYS A 414 -13.78 -3.43 -3.81
N GLU A 415 -14.97 -3.00 -3.37
CA GLU A 415 -16.25 -3.54 -3.86
C GLU A 415 -16.49 -3.26 -5.35
N GLU A 416 -16.15 -2.06 -5.84
CA GLU A 416 -16.28 -1.71 -7.26
C GLU A 416 -15.30 -2.54 -8.12
N HIS A 417 -14.02 -2.60 -7.75
CA HIS A 417 -13.02 -3.44 -8.40
C HIS A 417 -13.36 -4.93 -8.34
N ARG A 418 -13.88 -5.41 -7.20
CA ARG A 418 -14.32 -6.81 -7.03
C ARG A 418 -15.40 -7.17 -8.04
N LYS A 419 -16.44 -6.33 -8.18
CA LYS A 419 -17.52 -6.57 -9.15
C LYS A 419 -17.00 -6.55 -10.59
N GLU A 420 -16.14 -5.59 -10.92
CA GLU A 420 -15.52 -5.49 -12.24
C GLU A 420 -14.69 -6.74 -12.56
N TYR A 421 -13.82 -7.17 -11.64
CA TYR A 421 -12.99 -8.35 -11.79
C TYR A 421 -13.81 -9.64 -11.89
N GLN A 422 -14.84 -9.77 -11.05
CA GLN A 422 -15.77 -10.89 -11.13
C GLN A 422 -16.43 -10.95 -12.52
N GLN A 423 -16.95 -9.81 -13.01
CA GLN A 423 -17.54 -9.72 -14.34
C GLN A 423 -16.54 -10.08 -15.45
N LEU A 424 -15.31 -9.57 -15.39
CA LEU A 424 -14.27 -9.88 -16.39
C LEU A 424 -13.92 -11.38 -16.43
N ILE A 425 -13.86 -12.03 -15.27
CA ILE A 425 -13.61 -13.49 -15.19
C ILE A 425 -14.81 -14.27 -15.72
N GLU A 426 -16.03 -13.85 -15.37
CA GLU A 426 -17.27 -14.51 -15.79
C GLU A 426 -17.52 -14.37 -17.29
N MET A 427 -17.18 -13.23 -17.90
CA MET A 427 -17.28 -13.00 -19.36
C MET A 427 -16.44 -13.97 -20.20
N VAL A 428 -15.43 -14.62 -19.61
CA VAL A 428 -14.73 -15.74 -20.26
C VAL A 428 -15.58 -17.00 -20.08
N GLU A 429 -16.64 -17.12 -20.87
CA GLU A 429 -17.58 -18.26 -20.87
C GLU A 429 -16.99 -19.50 -21.59
N PRO A 430 -17.35 -20.75 -21.21
CA PRO A 430 -16.92 -22.00 -21.85
C PRO A 430 -17.41 -22.27 -23.27
#